data_AF-A0A7R8RIT7-F1
#
_entry.id   AF-A0A7R8RIT7-F1
#
_cell.length_a   1.000
_cell.length_b   1.000
_cell.length_c   1.000
_cell.angle_alpha   90.00
_cell.angle_beta   90.00
_cell.angle_gamma   90.00
#
_symmetry.space_group_name_H-M   'P 1'
#
loop_
_entity.id
_entity.type
_entity.pdbx_description
1 polymer ?
#
loop_
_entity_poly.entity_id
_entity_poly.type
_entity_poly.pdbx_seq_one_letter_code
_entity_poly.pdbx_strand_id
1 'polypeptide(L)'
;MPAPWKSLASLTAALALAAGLTTVVGETAAEAAVPATIPLTSKNDSGRSDQIYVYSLGTELSTGRQGWAHANGVFHPLKSCMESS
;
A
#
# COMPACT_ATOMS: atom_id res chain seq x y z
N MET A 1 7.99 45.40 19.36
CA MET A 1 7.39 44.08 19.65
C MET A 1 7.03 43.41 18.33
N PRO A 2 7.73 42.33 17.90
CA PRO A 2 7.38 41.68 16.64
C PRO A 2 5.99 41.03 16.74
N ALA A 3 5.12 41.34 15.78
CA ALA A 3 3.73 40.91 15.76
C ALA A 3 3.57 39.37 15.86
N PRO A 4 2.59 38.87 16.64
CA PRO A 4 2.43 37.44 16.97
C PRO A 4 2.15 36.55 15.75
N TRP A 5 1.65 37.16 14.66
CA TRP A 5 1.39 36.50 13.38
C TRP A 5 2.63 35.87 12.74
N LYS A 6 3.81 36.50 12.90
CA LYS A 6 5.07 36.03 12.29
C LYS A 6 5.58 34.76 12.97
N SER A 7 5.32 34.64 14.28
CA SER A 7 5.62 33.44 15.06
C SER A 7 4.69 32.29 14.71
N LEU A 8 3.40 32.57 14.47
CA LEU A 8 2.46 31.57 13.97
C LEU A 8 2.89 31.00 12.62
N ALA A 9 3.19 31.87 11.65
CA ALA A 9 3.59 31.44 10.30
C ALA A 9 4.86 30.55 10.30
N SER A 10 5.80 30.85 11.19
CA SER A 10 7.04 30.06 11.32
C SER A 10 6.77 28.68 11.94
N LEU A 11 5.83 28.60 12.90
CA LEU A 11 5.42 27.34 13.50
C LEU A 11 4.70 26.44 12.49
N THR A 12 3.82 27.01 11.67
CA THR A 12 3.09 26.25 10.64
C THR A 12 4.04 25.71 9.57
N ALA A 13 5.04 26.50 9.15
CA ALA A 13 6.05 26.07 8.19
C ALA A 13 6.92 24.92 8.74
N ALA A 14 7.35 25.03 10.00
CA ALA A 14 8.12 23.97 10.66
C ALA A 14 7.31 22.67 10.80
N LEU A 15 6.02 22.77 11.13
CA LEU A 15 5.15 21.61 11.27
C LEU A 15 4.85 20.94 9.92
N ALA A 16 4.71 21.73 8.84
CA ALA A 16 4.52 21.22 7.49
C ALA A 16 5.77 20.48 6.97
N LEU A 17 6.96 21.01 7.24
CA LEU A 17 8.23 20.34 6.91
C LEU A 17 8.41 19.05 7.72
N ALA A 18 8.12 19.06 9.02
CA ALA A 18 8.21 17.87 9.86
C ALA A 18 7.23 16.77 9.41
N ALA A 19 5.99 17.13 9.08
CA ALA A 19 4.98 16.19 8.56
C ALA A 19 5.35 15.65 7.17
N GLY A 20 6.01 16.45 6.32
CA GLY A 20 6.51 16.02 5.02
C GLY A 20 7.71 15.07 5.09
N LEU A 21 8.51 15.14 6.15
CA LEU A 21 9.64 14.22 6.34
C LEU A 21 9.21 12.85 6.86
N THR A 22 8.13 12.75 7.63
CA THR A 22 7.67 11.46 8.18
C THR A 22 7.03 10.52 7.15
N THR A 23 6.65 11.02 5.97
CA THR A 23 6.06 10.20 4.91
C THR A 23 7.10 9.52 4.00
N VAL A 24 8.39 9.87 4.15
CA VAL A 24 9.52 9.35 3.35
C VAL A 24 10.35 8.33 4.14
N VAL A 25 9.82 7.76 5.23
CA VAL A 25 10.38 6.53 5.77
C VAL A 25 9.71 5.39 5.02
N GLY A 26 10.29 5.05 3.86
CA GLY A 26 9.96 3.83 3.16
C GLY A 26 10.18 2.65 4.10
N GLU A 27 9.13 1.90 4.38
CA GLU A 27 9.17 0.69 5.18
C GLU A 27 10.10 -0.29 4.47
N THR A 28 11.35 -0.39 4.94
CA THR A 28 12.30 -1.37 4.42
C THR A 28 11.73 -2.73 4.72
N ALA A 29 11.30 -3.45 3.69
CA ALA A 29 10.78 -4.80 3.82
C ALA A 29 11.80 -5.64 4.61
N ALA A 30 11.40 -6.07 5.81
CA ALA A 30 12.21 -6.98 6.58
C ALA A 30 12.42 -8.26 5.74
N GLU A 31 13.67 -8.65 5.48
CA GLU A 31 13.97 -9.95 4.86
C GLU A 31 13.60 -11.05 5.85
N ALA A 32 12.32 -11.40 5.88
CA ALA A 32 11.82 -12.55 6.60
C ALA A 32 12.33 -13.81 5.88
N ALA A 33 12.75 -14.81 6.65
CA ALA A 33 13.17 -16.14 6.16
C ALA A 33 12.03 -16.96 5.49
N VAL A 34 10.97 -16.29 5.04
CA VAL A 34 9.79 -16.87 4.40
C VAL A 34 9.97 -16.76 2.89
N PRO A 35 9.71 -17.85 2.13
CA PRO A 35 9.80 -17.80 0.68
C PRO A 35 8.84 -16.77 0.09
N ALA A 36 9.20 -16.21 -1.08
CA ALA A 36 8.46 -15.13 -1.74
C ALA A 36 7.00 -15.46 -2.11
N THR A 37 6.62 -16.75 -2.14
CA THR A 37 5.24 -17.18 -2.40
C THR A 37 4.92 -18.41 -1.57
N ILE A 38 3.74 -18.43 -0.96
CA ILE A 38 3.23 -19.55 -0.18
C ILE A 38 2.03 -20.14 -0.93
N PRO A 39 1.98 -21.46 -1.19
CA PRO A 39 0.86 -22.07 -1.89
C PRO A 39 -0.43 -21.99 -1.06
N LEU A 40 -1.48 -21.40 -1.64
CA LEU A 40 -2.81 -21.32 -1.07
C LEU A 40 -3.73 -22.35 -1.74
N THR A 41 -4.37 -23.20 -0.94
CA THR A 41 -5.36 -24.17 -1.46
C THR A 41 -6.77 -23.67 -1.17
N SER A 42 -7.56 -23.45 -2.22
CA SER A 42 -8.98 -23.09 -2.11
C SER A 42 -9.84 -24.30 -2.49
N LYS A 43 -10.57 -24.84 -1.52
CA LYS A 43 -11.52 -25.94 -1.73
C LYS A 43 -12.95 -25.40 -1.65
N ASN A 44 -13.77 -25.70 -2.66
CA ASN A 44 -15.19 -25.34 -2.65
C ASN A 44 -16.03 -26.55 -2.20
N ASP A 45 -16.46 -26.54 -0.93
CA ASP A 45 -17.38 -27.53 -0.35
C ASP A 45 -18.82 -26.97 -0.18
N SER A 46 -19.19 -25.93 -0.95
CA SER A 46 -20.48 -25.24 -0.77
C SER A 46 -21.72 -26.05 -1.17
N GLY A 47 -21.55 -27.17 -1.86
CA GLY A 47 -22.65 -27.99 -2.38
C GLY A 47 -23.42 -27.34 -3.54
N ARG A 48 -22.92 -26.23 -4.12
CA ARG A 48 -23.52 -25.52 -5.25
C ARG A 48 -22.72 -25.74 -6.53
N SER A 49 -23.43 -25.75 -7.67
CA SER A 49 -22.84 -25.90 -9.01
C SER A 49 -22.45 -24.56 -9.65
N ASP A 50 -22.61 -23.45 -8.94
CA ASP A 50 -22.23 -22.12 -9.42
C ASP A 50 -20.71 -21.97 -9.57
N GLN A 51 -20.29 -21.12 -10.51
CA GLN A 51 -18.88 -20.76 -10.66
C GLN A 51 -18.41 -19.90 -9.48
N ILE A 52 -17.22 -20.22 -8.95
CA ILE A 52 -16.55 -19.43 -7.92
C ILE A 52 -15.41 -18.64 -8.54
N TYR A 53 -15.40 -17.34 -8.24
CA TYR A 53 -14.37 -16.41 -8.65
C TYR A 53 -13.54 -16.02 -7.43
N VAL A 54 -12.22 -16.20 -7.51
CA VAL A 54 -11.29 -15.88 -6.43
C VAL A 54 -10.43 -14.70 -6.86
N TYR A 55 -10.37 -13.67 -6.01
CA TYR A 55 -9.56 -12.48 -6.23
C TYR A 55 -8.59 -12.30 -5.08
N SER A 56 -7.30 -12.29 -5.38
CA SER A 56 -6.26 -11.93 -4.42
C SER A 56 -5.93 -10.45 -4.61
N LEU A 57 -6.42 -9.61 -3.72
CA LEU A 57 -6.24 -8.16 -3.75
C LEU A 57 -5.39 -7.71 -2.56
N GLY A 58 -4.50 -6.75 -2.77
CA GLY A 58 -3.68 -6.25 -1.68
C GLY A 58 -2.62 -5.26 -2.12
N THR A 59 -1.62 -5.10 -1.28
CA THR A 59 -0.46 -4.24 -1.51
C THR A 59 0.78 -5.14 -1.60
N GLU A 60 1.59 -4.94 -2.63
CA GLU A 60 2.86 -5.65 -2.76
C GLU A 60 3.87 -5.11 -1.75
N LEU A 61 4.43 -5.99 -0.93
CA LEU A 61 5.32 -5.61 0.17
C LEU A 61 6.61 -4.95 -0.33
N SER A 62 7.13 -5.37 -1.49
CA SER A 62 8.39 -4.85 -2.05
C SER A 62 8.27 -3.43 -2.61
N THR A 63 7.10 -3.06 -3.15
CA THR A 63 6.91 -1.78 -3.86
C THR A 63 5.92 -0.85 -3.17
N GLY A 64 5.16 -1.35 -2.19
CA GLY A 64 4.07 -0.62 -1.55
C GLY A 64 2.89 -0.33 -2.50
N ARG A 65 2.85 -0.92 -3.69
CA ARG A 65 1.82 -0.63 -4.70
C ARG A 65 0.59 -1.51 -4.45
N GLN A 66 -0.59 -0.91 -4.55
CA GLN A 66 -1.83 -1.67 -4.56
C GLN A 66 -1.98 -2.43 -5.88
N GLY A 67 -2.59 -3.61 -5.83
CA GLY A 67 -2.75 -4.48 -6.99
C GLY A 67 -3.48 -5.77 -6.68
N TRP A 68 -3.34 -6.71 -7.61
CA TRP A 68 -3.90 -8.05 -7.50
C TRP A 68 -2.87 -9.10 -7.89
N ALA A 69 -2.92 -10.26 -7.23
CA ALA A 69 -2.03 -11.37 -7.54
C ALA A 69 -2.76 -12.42 -8.39
N HIS A 70 -2.06 -12.93 -9.40
CA HIS A 70 -2.52 -14.03 -10.24
C HIS A 70 -2.23 -15.39 -9.57
N ALA A 71 -2.89 -16.47 -10.02
CA ALA A 71 -2.78 -17.81 -9.41
C ALA A 71 -1.36 -18.41 -9.40
N ASN A 72 -0.46 -17.89 -10.23
CA ASN A 72 0.96 -18.26 -10.28
C ASN A 72 1.84 -17.38 -9.36
N GLY A 73 1.25 -16.48 -8.58
CA GLY A 73 1.94 -15.57 -7.66
C GLY A 73 2.42 -14.26 -8.29
N VAL A 74 2.20 -14.03 -9.59
CA VAL A 74 2.62 -12.78 -10.26
C VAL A 74 1.71 -11.62 -9.82
N PHE A 75 2.31 -10.54 -9.33
CA PHE A 75 1.60 -9.34 -8.92
C PHE A 75 1.36 -8.37 -10.08
N HIS A 76 0.14 -7.86 -10.17
CA HIS A 76 -0.30 -6.87 -11.14
C HIS A 76 -0.72 -5.59 -10.41
N PRO A 77 0.02 -4.49 -10.58
CA PRO A 77 -0.32 -3.24 -9.93
C PRO A 77 -1.61 -2.66 -10.50
N LEU A 78 -2.45 -2.10 -9.62
CA LEU A 78 -3.54 -1.22 -10.01
C LEU A 78 -2.93 0.02 -10.67
N LYS A 79 -3.48 0.43 -11.81
CA LYS A 79 -3.16 1.76 -12.34
C LYS A 79 -3.88 2.79 -11.49
N SER A 80 -3.15 3.83 -11.07
CA SER A 80 -3.73 4.91 -10.30
C SER A 80 -4.84 5.57 -11.09
N CYS A 81 -6.01 5.78 -10.46
CA CYS A 81 -7.06 6.62 -11.01
C CYS A 81 -6.65 8.11 -11.12
N MET A 82 -5.47 8.51 -10.61
CA MET A 82 -4.97 9.89 -10.68
C MET A 82 -4.34 10.27 -12.03
N GLU A 83 -4.06 9.31 -12.92
CA GLU A 83 -3.50 9.60 -14.27
C GLU A 83 -4.59 9.95 -15.31
N SER A 84 -5.82 10.20 -14.84
CA SER A 84 -6.98 10.57 -15.64
C SER A 84 -7.58 11.87 -15.09
N SER A 85 -6.79 12.92 -15.00
CA SER A 85 -7.29 14.28 -14.79
C SER A 85 -6.53 15.30 -15.61
#